data_AF-A0A968BTZ5-F1
#
_entry.id   AF-A0A968BTZ5-F1
#
_cell.length_a   1.000
_cell.length_b   1.000
_cell.length_c   1.000
_cell.angle_alpha   90.00
_cell.angle_beta   90.00
_cell.angle_gamma   90.00
#
_symmetry.space_group_name_H-M   'P 1'
#
loop_
_entity.id
_entity.type
_entity.pdbx_description
1 polymer ?
#
loop_
_entity_poly.entity_id
_entity_poly.type
_entity_poly.pdbx_seq_one_letter_code
_entity_poly.pdbx_strand_id
1 'polypeptide(L)'
;MGIVVFFVLAAISVGIIAYPLLPGRGPVQPAPALTDAEIERAVRDLRRTRSARRAPGQGGLSCPACGKAYQKGDLFCVRCGGSLPEVEVQAELEKLVCPSCGASLHEGDQFCAKCGHRVATEEGA
;
A
#
# COMPACT_ATOMS: atom_id res chain seq x y z
N MET A 1 50.77 -5.95 13.92
CA MET A 1 49.70 -5.03 13.47
C MET A 1 49.97 -4.42 12.10
N GLY A 2 51.17 -3.87 11.81
CA GLY A 2 51.45 -3.26 10.49
C GLY A 2 51.43 -4.21 9.28
N ILE A 3 51.97 -5.42 9.43
CA ILE A 3 52.08 -6.39 8.31
C ILE A 3 50.70 -6.90 7.88
N VAL A 4 49.83 -7.25 8.83
CA VAL A 4 48.47 -7.74 8.55
C VAL A 4 47.64 -6.66 7.85
N VAL A 5 47.73 -5.41 8.30
CA VAL A 5 47.03 -4.28 7.68
C VAL A 5 47.53 -4.03 6.25
N PHE A 6 48.83 -4.14 6.00
CA PHE A 6 49.40 -3.99 4.67
C PHE A 6 48.87 -5.03 3.67
N PHE A 7 48.80 -6.31 4.08
CA PHE A 7 48.25 -7.36 3.21
C PHE A 7 46.75 -7.19 2.94
N VAL A 8 45.98 -6.73 3.92
CA VAL A 8 44.55 -6.44 3.75
C VAL A 8 44.36 -5.28 2.77
N LEU A 9 45.11 -4.19 2.90
CA LEU A 9 45.05 -3.05 1.99
C LEU A 9 45.49 -3.43 0.56
N ALA A 10 46.53 -4.25 0.43
CA ALA A 10 46.98 -4.76 -0.86
C ALA A 10 45.88 -5.61 -1.54
N ALA A 11 45.25 -6.54 -0.80
CA ALA A 11 44.17 -7.38 -1.33
C ALA A 11 42.94 -6.54 -1.76
N ILE A 12 42.58 -5.51 -0.99
CA ILE A 12 41.49 -4.59 -1.35
C ILE A 12 41.84 -3.82 -2.63
N SER A 13 43.06 -3.32 -2.75
CA SER A 13 43.49 -2.58 -3.95
C SER A 13 43.49 -3.46 -5.21
N VAL A 14 43.97 -4.71 -5.11
CA VAL A 14 43.92 -5.69 -6.21
C VAL A 14 42.49 -6.06 -6.54
N GLY A 15 41.63 -6.24 -5.53
CA GLY A 15 40.20 -6.46 -5.70
C GLY A 15 39.56 -5.34 -6.51
N ILE A 16 39.73 -4.08 -6.12
CA ILE A 16 39.13 -2.93 -6.80
C ILE A 16 39.61 -2.83 -8.27
N ILE A 17 40.90 -3.08 -8.53
CA ILE A 17 41.48 -2.98 -9.87
C ILE A 17 41.06 -4.16 -10.77
N ALA A 18 41.00 -5.38 -10.23
CA ALA A 18 40.65 -6.59 -11.00
C ALA A 18 39.14 -6.82 -11.11
N TYR A 19 38.34 -6.33 -10.15
CA TYR A 19 36.89 -6.46 -10.12
C TYR A 19 36.14 -5.98 -11.38
N PRO A 20 36.51 -4.86 -12.04
CA PRO A 20 35.89 -4.46 -13.30
C PRO A 20 36.27 -5.36 -14.48
N LEU A 21 37.35 -6.14 -14.37
CA LEU A 21 37.80 -7.07 -15.41
C LEU A 21 37.21 -8.49 -15.23
N LEU A 22 36.44 -8.73 -14.16
CA LEU A 22 35.82 -10.03 -13.93
C LEU A 22 34.78 -10.33 -15.03
N PRO A 23 34.93 -11.46 -15.75
CA PRO A 23 34.00 -11.87 -16.80
C PRO A 23 32.67 -12.28 -16.16
N GLY A 24 31.63 -11.47 -16.34
CA GLY A 24 30.31 -11.71 -15.74
C GLY A 24 29.42 -10.48 -15.70
N ARG A 25 29.99 -9.28 -15.86
CA ARG A 25 29.19 -8.08 -16.17
C ARG A 25 29.00 -7.97 -17.67
N GLY A 26 27.89 -8.55 -18.15
CA GLY A 26 27.39 -8.18 -19.47
C GLY A 26 27.15 -6.66 -19.54
N PRO A 27 27.24 -6.04 -20.73
CA PRO A 27 26.85 -4.65 -20.89
C PRO A 27 25.44 -4.47 -20.34
N VAL A 28 25.21 -3.38 -19.60
CA VAL A 28 23.86 -2.94 -19.23
C VAL A 28 23.08 -2.86 -20.54
N GLN A 29 22.18 -3.81 -20.77
CA GLN A 29 21.39 -3.82 -21.99
C GLN A 29 20.56 -2.54 -21.97
N PRO A 30 20.67 -1.68 -22.99
CA PRO A 30 19.78 -0.53 -23.08
C PRO A 30 18.36 -1.07 -23.05
N ALA A 31 17.50 -0.44 -22.24
CA ALA A 31 16.09 -0.81 -22.16
C ALA A 31 15.57 -0.95 -23.60
N PRO A 32 14.87 -2.05 -23.94
CA PRO A 32 14.36 -2.23 -25.29
C PRO A 32 13.57 -0.99 -25.67
N ALA A 33 13.78 -0.49 -26.89
CA ALA A 33 13.04 0.66 -27.39
C ALA A 33 11.56 0.27 -27.50
N LEU A 34 10.82 0.47 -26.40
CA LEU A 34 9.39 0.25 -26.32
C LEU A 34 8.74 1.19 -27.33
N THR A 35 8.14 0.61 -28.37
CA THR A 35 7.40 1.35 -29.37
C THR A 35 6.05 1.78 -28.81
N ASP A 36 5.52 2.92 -29.26
CA ASP A 36 4.19 3.38 -28.86
C ASP A 36 3.11 2.31 -29.10
N ALA A 37 3.26 1.55 -30.19
CA ALA A 37 2.37 0.44 -30.53
C ALA A 37 2.39 -0.70 -29.49
N GLU A 38 3.54 -0.99 -28.87
CA GLU A 38 3.63 -1.99 -27.81
C GLU A 38 2.97 -1.51 -26.52
N ILE A 39 3.15 -0.23 -26.19
CA ILE A 39 2.51 0.40 -25.02
C ILE A 39 0.99 0.39 -25.19
N GLU A 40 0.48 0.77 -26.35
CA GLU A 40 -0.96 0.76 -26.63
C GLU A 40 -1.56 -0.65 -26.56
N ARG A 41 -0.85 -1.67 -27.08
CA ARG A 41 -1.27 -3.07 -26.97
C ARG A 41 -1.32 -3.50 -25.50
N ALA A 42 -0.29 -3.21 -24.73
CA ALA A 42 -0.24 -3.54 -23.31
C ALA A 42 -1.38 -2.89 -22.51
N VAL A 43 -1.67 -1.61 -22.76
CA VAL A 43 -2.80 -0.90 -22.10
C VAL A 43 -4.14 -1.53 -22.47
N ARG A 44 -4.32 -1.91 -23.73
CA ARG A 44 -5.54 -2.59 -24.20
C ARG A 44 -5.75 -3.92 -23.49
N ASP A 45 -4.70 -4.71 -23.31
CA ASP A 45 -4.76 -5.99 -22.61
C ASP A 45 -5.01 -5.83 -21.11
N LEU A 46 -4.40 -4.84 -20.47
CA LEU A 46 -4.69 -4.49 -19.08
C LEU A 46 -6.15 -4.08 -18.87
N ARG A 47 -6.73 -3.32 -19.82
CA ARG A 47 -8.16 -2.96 -19.75
C ARG A 47 -9.05 -4.19 -19.87
N ARG A 48 -8.76 -5.09 -20.82
CA ARG A 48 -9.51 -6.34 -21.03
C ARG A 48 -9.45 -7.25 -19.81
N THR A 49 -8.26 -7.44 -19.24
CA THR A 49 -8.07 -8.29 -18.05
C THR A 49 -8.79 -7.70 -16.83
N ARG A 50 -8.71 -6.38 -16.61
CA ARG A 50 -9.46 -5.72 -15.53
C ARG A 50 -10.98 -5.83 -15.71
N SER A 51 -11.51 -5.65 -16.92
CA SER A 51 -12.94 -5.82 -17.17
C SER A 51 -13.40 -7.26 -16.94
N ALA A 52 -12.58 -8.26 -17.32
CA ALA A 52 -12.90 -9.67 -17.11
C ALA A 52 -12.82 -10.09 -15.64
N ARG A 53 -11.92 -9.46 -14.85
CA ARG A 53 -11.79 -9.71 -13.41
C ARG A 53 -12.84 -8.97 -12.57
N ARG A 54 -13.57 -8.01 -13.13
CA ARG A 54 -14.63 -7.32 -12.41
C ARG A 54 -15.81 -8.28 -12.29
N ALA A 55 -16.09 -8.76 -11.07
CA ALA A 55 -17.20 -9.66 -10.82
C ALA A 55 -18.53 -9.03 -11.31
N PRO A 56 -19.37 -9.78 -12.05
CA PRO A 56 -20.71 -9.32 -12.43
C PRO A 56 -21.55 -9.26 -11.15
N GLY A 57 -21.83 -8.05 -10.65
CA GLY A 57 -22.57 -7.85 -9.40
C GLY A 57 -22.13 -6.67 -8.54
N GLN A 58 -20.99 -6.05 -8.85
CA GLN A 58 -20.64 -4.72 -8.32
C GLN A 58 -21.37 -3.63 -9.13
N GLY A 59 -22.69 -3.77 -9.23
CA GLY A 59 -23.58 -2.75 -9.80
C GLY A 59 -23.50 -1.53 -8.92
N GLY A 60 -22.94 -0.45 -9.49
CA GLY A 60 -22.66 0.74 -8.72
C GLY A 60 -23.93 1.32 -8.11
N LEU A 61 -23.83 1.75 -6.86
CA LEU A 61 -24.86 2.57 -6.22
C LEU A 61 -25.02 3.86 -7.04
N SER A 62 -26.20 4.48 -7.02
CA SER A 62 -26.43 5.73 -7.76
C SER A 62 -26.16 6.92 -6.86
N CYS A 63 -25.30 7.82 -7.31
CA CYS A 63 -25.01 9.06 -6.60
C CYS A 63 -26.31 9.85 -6.43
N PRO A 64 -26.71 10.24 -5.20
CA PRO A 64 -27.96 10.97 -4.99
C PRO A 64 -27.93 12.37 -5.60
N ALA A 65 -26.74 12.96 -5.80
CA ALA A 65 -26.60 14.31 -6.35
C ALA A 65 -26.66 14.36 -7.89
N CYS A 66 -26.19 13.34 -8.60
CA CYS A 66 -26.12 13.37 -10.07
C CYS A 66 -26.59 12.10 -10.79
N GLY A 67 -27.04 11.08 -10.04
CA GLY A 67 -27.58 9.83 -10.57
C GLY A 67 -26.54 8.90 -11.22
N LYS A 68 -25.24 9.20 -11.12
CA LYS A 68 -24.19 8.35 -11.72
C LYS A 68 -23.77 7.22 -10.79
N ALA A 69 -23.43 6.09 -11.40
CA ALA A 69 -22.96 4.92 -10.69
C ALA A 69 -21.63 5.21 -9.95
N TYR A 70 -21.52 4.75 -8.71
CA TYR A 70 -20.33 4.77 -7.88
C TYR A 70 -20.10 3.40 -7.22
N GLN A 71 -18.91 3.14 -6.70
CA GLN A 71 -18.56 1.86 -6.05
C GLN A 71 -18.71 1.97 -4.53
N LYS A 72 -19.01 0.84 -3.86
CA LYS A 72 -19.04 0.81 -2.39
C LYS A 72 -17.66 1.20 -1.84
N GLY A 73 -17.63 2.13 -0.90
CA GLY A 73 -16.40 2.69 -0.32
C GLY A 73 -15.88 3.96 -1.01
N ASP A 74 -16.49 4.42 -2.11
CA ASP A 74 -16.17 5.73 -2.67
C ASP A 74 -16.69 6.83 -1.71
N LEU A 75 -15.80 7.73 -1.27
CA LEU A 75 -16.14 8.87 -0.41
C LEU A 75 -16.78 10.03 -1.19
N PHE A 76 -16.42 10.17 -2.48
CA PHE A 76 -16.89 11.24 -3.35
C PHE A 76 -17.26 10.71 -4.74
N CYS A 77 -18.28 11.30 -5.34
CA CYS A 77 -18.69 10.93 -6.68
C CYS A 77 -17.66 11.42 -7.71
N VAL A 78 -17.05 10.50 -8.46
CA VAL A 78 -16.07 10.80 -9.53
C VAL A 78 -16.57 11.74 -10.63
N ARG A 79 -17.89 11.96 -10.72
CA ARG A 79 -18.51 12.78 -11.77
C ARG A 79 -18.97 14.15 -11.30
N CYS A 80 -19.56 14.26 -10.11
CA CYS A 80 -20.07 15.54 -9.60
C CYS A 80 -19.29 16.09 -8.40
N GLY A 81 -18.37 15.32 -7.82
CA GLY A 81 -17.61 15.70 -6.62
C GLY A 81 -18.42 15.70 -5.32
N GLY A 82 -19.73 15.44 -5.37
CA GLY A 82 -20.57 15.35 -4.18
C GLY A 82 -20.14 14.21 -3.27
N SER A 83 -20.23 14.41 -1.95
CA SER A 83 -20.00 13.37 -0.96
C SER A 83 -21.01 12.25 -1.12
N LEU A 84 -20.51 11.02 -1.04
CA LEU A 84 -21.32 9.82 -1.13
C LEU A 84 -21.60 9.29 0.29
N PRO A 85 -22.74 8.62 0.49
CA PRO A 85 -23.03 8.01 1.78
C PRO A 85 -22.02 6.89 2.02
N GLU A 86 -21.28 7.00 3.13
CA GLU A 86 -20.38 5.96 3.59
C GLU A 86 -21.22 4.77 4.04
N VAL A 87 -21.37 3.78 3.16
CA VAL A 87 -21.93 2.49 3.54
C VAL A 87 -20.83 1.79 4.33
N GLU A 88 -20.78 2.10 5.63
CA GLU A 88 -19.92 1.47 6.59
C GLU A 88 -20.05 -0.06 6.43
N VAL A 89 -18.95 -0.70 6.04
CA VAL A 89 -18.80 -2.13 6.24
C VAL A 89 -18.56 -2.28 7.73
N GLN A 90 -19.63 -2.30 8.52
CA GLN A 90 -19.51 -2.63 9.94
C GLN A 90 -19.04 -4.08 10.06
N ALA A 91 -17.73 -4.27 10.19
CA ALA A 91 -17.26 -5.31 11.08
C ALA A 91 -17.78 -4.90 12.47
N GLU A 92 -18.77 -5.63 12.97
CA GLU A 92 -19.21 -5.60 14.36
C GLU A 92 -18.04 -6.00 15.26
N LEU A 93 -17.14 -5.05 15.50
CA LEU A 93 -16.22 -5.06 16.63
C LEU A 93 -16.96 -4.34 17.75
N GLU A 94 -17.16 -5.03 18.87
CA GLU A 94 -17.91 -4.50 20.01
C GLU A 94 -17.27 -3.17 20.44
N LYS A 95 -18.00 -2.06 20.28
CA LYS A 95 -17.47 -0.73 20.58
C LYS A 95 -17.40 -0.58 22.10
N LEU A 96 -16.22 -0.84 22.68
CA LEU A 96 -15.91 -0.42 24.05
C LEU A 96 -15.91 1.11 24.11
N VAL A 97 -16.39 1.70 25.21
CA VAL A 97 -16.48 3.15 25.36
C VAL A 97 -15.69 3.58 26.59
N CYS A 98 -14.89 4.64 26.44
CA CYS A 98 -14.10 5.19 27.54
C CYS A 98 -15.00 5.77 28.64
N PRO A 99 -14.86 5.33 29.91
CA PRO A 99 -15.72 5.79 31.00
C PRO A 99 -15.50 7.27 31.37
N SER A 100 -14.33 7.83 31.04
CA SER A 100 -14.01 9.22 31.37
C SER A 100 -14.46 10.24 30.34
N CYS A 101 -14.50 9.90 29.05
CA CYS A 101 -14.79 10.88 27.99
C CYS A 101 -15.77 10.41 26.91
N GLY A 102 -16.29 9.18 27.00
CA GLY A 102 -17.25 8.63 26.05
C GLY A 102 -16.70 8.35 24.65
N ALA A 103 -15.37 8.34 24.47
CA ALA A 103 -14.76 7.99 23.19
C ALA A 103 -14.84 6.48 22.92
N SER A 104 -15.04 6.08 21.68
CA SER A 104 -14.93 4.69 21.26
C SER A 104 -13.48 4.20 21.42
N LEU A 105 -13.33 3.01 21.99
CA LEU A 105 -12.08 2.29 22.21
C LEU A 105 -12.07 1.04 21.34
N HIS A 106 -10.87 0.58 21.00
CA HIS A 106 -10.65 -0.69 20.34
C HIS A 106 -10.38 -1.78 21.39
N GLU A 107 -10.63 -3.03 21.01
CA GLU A 107 -10.30 -4.19 21.83
C GLU A 107 -8.78 -4.22 22.10
N GLY A 108 -8.40 -4.28 23.38
CA GLY A 108 -7.00 -4.27 23.83
C GLY A 108 -6.38 -2.90 24.12
N ASP A 109 -7.14 -1.79 24.00
CA ASP A 109 -6.65 -0.46 24.37
C ASP A 109 -6.40 -0.34 25.89
N GLN A 110 -5.13 -0.13 26.28
CA GLN A 110 -4.77 0.11 27.69
C GLN A 110 -5.02 1.56 28.14
N PHE A 111 -5.08 2.50 27.19
CA PHE A 111 -5.31 3.92 27.44
C PHE A 111 -6.21 4.52 26.36
N CYS A 112 -7.06 5.47 26.74
CA CYS A 112 -7.89 6.19 25.79
C CYS A 112 -7.07 7.17 24.95
N ALA A 113 -7.05 6.99 23.64
CA ALA A 113 -6.36 7.88 22.71
C ALA A 113 -6.86 9.34 22.73
N LYS A 114 -8.08 9.59 23.24
CA LYS A 114 -8.69 10.93 23.27
C LYS A 114 -8.41 11.70 24.56
N CYS A 115 -8.43 11.03 25.71
CA CYS A 115 -8.31 11.70 27.02
C CYS A 115 -7.15 11.20 27.87
N GLY A 116 -6.44 10.16 27.46
CA GLY A 116 -5.33 9.56 28.21
C GLY A 116 -5.75 8.76 29.44
N HIS A 117 -7.06 8.63 29.72
CA HIS A 117 -7.54 7.82 30.83
C HIS A 117 -7.17 6.35 30.60
N ARG A 118 -6.57 5.72 31.62
CA ARG A 118 -6.21 4.30 31.57
C ARG A 118 -7.50 3.47 31.59
N VAL A 119 -7.69 2.63 30.59
CA VAL A 119 -8.82 1.72 30.52
C VAL A 119 -8.34 0.39 31.07
N ALA A 120 -8.88 -0.01 32.21
CA ALA A 120 -8.55 -1.30 32.82
C ALA A 120 -9.16 -2.40 31.94
N THR A 121 -8.33 -3.08 31.17
CA THR A 121 -8.66 -4.39 30.64
C THR A 121 -8.46 -5.37 31.79
N GLU A 122 -9.52 -6.08 32.19
CA GLU A 122 -9.52 -7.08 33.26
C GLU A 122 -8.72 -8.32 32.85
N GLU A 123 -7.41 -8.18 32.64
CA GLU A 123 -6.46 -9.29 32.46
C GLU A 123 -5.23 -8.97 33.31
N GLY A 124 -5.41 -9.16 34.62
CA GLY A 124 -4.35 -9.30 35.59
C GLY A 124 -4.53 -10.61 36.35
N ALA A 125 -3.89 -11.68 35.85
CA ALA A 125 -3.47 -12.84 36.63
C ALA A 125 -2.33 -13.57 35.90
#